data_AF-A0AAV4QFP1-F1
#
_entry.id   AF-A0AAV4QFP1-F1
#
_cell.length_a   1.000
_cell.length_b   1.000
_cell.length_c   1.000
_cell.angle_alpha   90.00
_cell.angle_beta   90.00
_cell.angle_gamma   90.00
#
_symmetry.space_group_name_H-M   'P 1'
#
loop_
_entity.id
_entity.type
_entity.pdbx_description
1 polymer ?
#
loop_
_entity_poly.entity_id
_entity_poly.type
_entity_poly.pdbx_seq_one_letter_code
_entity_poly.pdbx_strand_id
1 'polypeptide(L)' 'YTLHYRHDDNIWQTKRLRSSTDKYTVENVKCGTRYQMYLTASNSLGTGEPSPTVTTRTKGAGKSYLNSNRY' A
#
# COMPACT_ATOMS: atom_id res chain seq x y z
N TYR A 1 -3.19 -15.84 0.12
CA TYR A 1 -3.89 -14.52 0.14
C TYR A 1 -3.55 -13.73 -1.11
N THR A 2 -4.33 -12.72 -1.44
CA THR A 2 -4.02 -11.75 -2.50
C THR A 2 -4.11 -10.35 -1.92
N LEU A 3 -3.01 -9.61 -1.98
CA LEU A 3 -2.93 -8.20 -1.59
C LEU A 3 -3.35 -7.33 -2.76
N HIS A 4 -4.31 -6.47 -2.53
CA HIS A 4 -4.75 -5.43 -3.45
C HIS A 4 -4.25 -4.09 -2.91
N TYR A 5 -3.55 -3.32 -3.73
CA TYR A 5 -3.06 -2.00 -3.34
C TYR A 5 -3.11 -1.00 -4.48
N ARG A 6 -3.39 0.26 -4.18
CA ARG A 6 -3.35 1.37 -5.14
C ARG A 6 -2.85 2.64 -4.48
N HIS A 7 -2.37 3.57 -5.29
CA HIS A 7 -2.03 4.92 -4.86
C HIS A 7 -2.91 5.96 -5.56
N ASP A 8 -3.24 7.08 -4.92
CA ASP A 8 -3.93 8.24 -5.51
C ASP A 8 -5.12 7.88 -6.42
N ASP A 9 -5.98 6.98 -5.94
CA ASP A 9 -7.19 6.49 -6.64
C ASP A 9 -6.95 5.87 -8.03
N ASN A 10 -5.70 5.47 -8.32
CA ASN A 10 -5.32 4.71 -9.52
C ASN A 10 -5.92 3.28 -9.53
N ILE A 11 -5.58 2.53 -10.57
CA ILE A 11 -5.97 1.13 -10.75
C ILE A 11 -5.37 0.27 -9.63
N TRP A 12 -6.16 -0.68 -9.12
CA TRP A 12 -5.71 -1.67 -8.15
C TRP A 12 -4.65 -2.59 -8.74
N GLN A 13 -3.51 -2.68 -8.07
CA GLN A 13 -2.49 -3.68 -8.33
C GLN A 13 -2.69 -4.87 -7.40
N THR A 14 -2.31 -6.06 -7.86
CA THR A 14 -2.48 -7.29 -7.09
C THR A 14 -1.15 -8.01 -6.90
N LYS A 15 -0.96 -8.58 -5.70
CA LYS A 15 0.17 -9.45 -5.38
C LYS A 15 -0.33 -10.71 -4.70
N ARG A 16 -0.07 -11.86 -5.30
CA ARG A 16 -0.33 -13.16 -4.67
C ARG A 16 0.70 -13.41 -3.57
N LEU A 17 0.20 -13.69 -2.37
CA LEU A 17 1.00 -14.04 -1.19
C LEU A 17 0.84 -15.52 -0.87
N ARG A 18 1.88 -16.12 -0.29
CA ARG A 18 1.80 -17.50 0.22
C ARG A 18 0.77 -17.54 1.36
N SER A 19 0.18 -18.70 1.59
CA SER A 19 -0.81 -18.89 2.67
C SER A 19 -0.21 -18.69 4.06
N SER A 20 1.08 -18.97 4.24
CA SER A 20 1.83 -18.80 5.50
C SER A 20 2.47 -17.42 5.68
N THR A 21 2.16 -16.45 4.82
CA THR A 21 2.75 -15.11 4.90
C THR A 21 1.97 -14.25 5.90
N ASP A 22 2.57 -14.02 7.08
CA ASP A 22 1.99 -13.14 8.10
C ASP A 22 2.39 -11.67 7.90
N LYS A 23 3.51 -11.42 7.21
CA LYS A 23 4.03 -10.07 6.92
C LYS A 23 4.52 -9.96 5.49
N TYR A 24 4.19 -8.84 4.84
CA TYR A 24 4.66 -8.50 3.51
C TYR A 24 5.01 -7.02 3.44
N THR A 25 6.06 -6.67 2.69
CA THR A 25 6.48 -5.28 2.46
C THR A 25 6.20 -4.90 1.02
N VAL A 26 5.43 -3.83 0.82
CA VAL A 26 5.23 -3.25 -0.52
C VAL A 26 6.43 -2.35 -0.81
N GLU A 27 7.20 -2.73 -1.82
CA GLU A 27 8.41 -2.02 -2.25
C GLU A 27 8.11 -1.00 -3.35
N ASN A 28 9.09 -0.15 -3.66
CA ASN A 28 9.01 0.86 -4.74
C ASN A 28 7.79 1.80 -4.62
N VAL A 29 7.42 2.14 -3.39
CA VAL A 29 6.33 3.05 -3.12
C VAL A 29 6.72 4.50 -3.41
N LYS A 30 5.78 5.29 -3.95
CA LYS A 30 5.97 6.72 -4.18
C LYS A 30 6.02 7.44 -2.83
N CYS A 31 6.91 8.42 -2.70
CA CYS A 31 7.08 9.18 -1.46
C CYS A 31 5.93 10.20 -1.27
N GLY A 32 5.48 10.39 -0.03
CA GLY A 32 4.42 11.36 0.30
C GLY A 32 3.04 11.02 -0.29
N THR A 33 2.83 9.78 -0.72
CA THR A 33 1.66 9.34 -1.49
C THR A 33 0.69 8.55 -0.62
N ARG A 34 -0.62 8.75 -0.83
CA ARG A 34 -1.68 7.98 -0.15
C ARG A 34 -1.83 6.63 -0.84
N TYR A 35 -1.79 5.57 -0.03
CA TYR A 35 -2.04 4.20 -0.45
C TYR A 35 -3.30 3.66 0.21
N GLN A 36 -4.06 2.88 -0.54
CA GLN A 36 -5.16 2.06 -0.04
C GLN A 36 -4.86 0.59 -0.29
N MET A 37 -5.18 -0.26 0.68
CA MET A 37 -4.84 -1.67 0.64
C MET A 37 -5.92 -2.54 1.28
N TYR A 38 -6.17 -3.72 0.73
CA TYR A 38 -6.98 -4.77 1.34
C TYR A 38 -6.51 -6.16 0.90
N LEU A 39 -6.96 -7.20 1.58
CA LEU A 39 -6.62 -8.60 1.30
C LEU A 39 -7.86 -9.40 0.92
N THR A 40 -7.69 -10.37 0.02
CA THR A 40 -8.66 -11.46 -0.18
C THR A 40 -8.02 -12.82 0.07
N ALA A 41 -8.80 -13.76 0.61
CA ALA A 41 -8.40 -15.15 0.79
C ALA A 41 -9.01 -16.01 -0.33
N SER A 42 -8.26 -16.99 -0.85
CA SER A 42 -8.79 -17.92 -1.85
C SER A 42 -8.40 -19.35 -1.52
N ASN A 43 -9.33 -20.27 -1.68
CA ASN A 43 -9.14 -21.72 -1.59
C ASN A 43 -9.70 -22.40 -2.86
N SER A 44 -9.85 -23.73 -2.84
CA SER A 44 -10.39 -24.49 -3.98
C SER A 44 -11.85 -24.18 -4.33
N LEU A 45 -12.63 -23.62 -3.40
CA LEU A 45 -14.04 -23.29 -3.62
C LEU A 45 -14.23 -21.88 -4.17
N GLY A 46 -13.23 -21.00 -4.04
CA GLY A 46 -13.30 -19.64 -4.56
C GLY A 46 -12.52 -18.64 -3.73
N THR A 47 -12.91 -17.37 -3.87
CA THR A 47 -12.32 -16.24 -3.15
C THR A 47 -13.35 -15.69 -2.15
N GLY A 48 -12.95 -15.58 -0.89
CA GLY A 48 -13.78 -15.00 0.16
C GLY A 48 -13.81 -13.47 0.11
N GLU A 49 -14.63 -12.88 0.99
CA GLU A 49 -14.82 -11.44 1.08
C GLU A 49 -13.51 -10.65 1.31
N PRO A 50 -13.40 -9.42 0.78
CA PRO A 50 -12.30 -8.52 1.08
C PRO A 50 -12.21 -8.17 2.57
N SER A 51 -10.98 -7.99 3.05
CA SER A 51 -10.76 -7.35 4.36
C SER A 51 -11.20 -5.88 4.33
N PRO A 52 -11.38 -5.24 5.50
CA PRO A 52 -11.45 -3.79 5.57
C PRO A 52 -10.27 -3.13 4.85
N THR A 53 -10.55 -2.02 4.16
CA THR A 53 -9.50 -1.26 3.46
C THR A 53 -8.72 -0.41 4.46
N VAL A 54 -7.40 -0.58 4.47
CA VAL A 54 -6.48 0.26 5.22
C VAL A 54 -5.97 1.38 4.31
N THR A 55 -6.02 2.63 4.80
CA THR A 55 -5.45 3.78 4.10
C THR A 55 -4.25 4.31 4.90
N THR A 56 -3.13 4.52 4.22
CA THR A 56 -1.90 5.05 4.83
C THR A 56 -1.19 6.02 3.88
N ARG A 57 -0.25 6.81 4.39
CA ARG A 57 0.57 7.71 3.59
C ARG A 57 2.04 7.37 3.79
N THR A 58 2.75 7.19 2.68
CA THR A 58 4.20 6.98 2.74
C THR A 58 4.90 8.25 3.21
N LYS A 59 6.06 8.10 3.85
CA LYS A 59 6.90 9.25 4.18
C LYS A 59 7.28 9.97 2.89
N GLY A 60 7.16 11.28 2.89
CA GLY A 60 7.72 12.16 1.87
C GLY A 60 8.79 13.01 2.52
N ALA A 61 9.91 13.23 1.82
CA ALA A 61 10.70 14.41 2.12
C ALA A 61 9.81 15.60 1.70
N GLY A 62 9.13 16.21 2.66
CA GLY A 62 8.57 17.53 2.42
C GLY A 62 9.71 18.40 1.92
N LYS A 63 9.49 19.22 0.88
CA LYS A 63 10.46 20.26 0.53
C LYS A 63 10.63 21.11 1.79
N SER A 64 11.65 20.83 2.59
CA SER A 64 12.20 21.80 3.51
C SER A 64 12.78 22.86 2.59
N TYR A 65 11.95 23.86 2.24
CA TYR A 65 12.45 25.07 1.63
C TYR A 65 13.63 25.51 2.49
N LEU A 66 14.83 25.45 1.92
CA LEU A 66 16.03 25.98 2.55
C LEU A 66 15.71 27.43 2.90
N ASN A 67 15.53 27.70 4.19
CA ASN A 67 15.48 29.07 4.65
C ASN A 67 16.93 29.57 4.66
N SER A 68 17.47 29.86 3.47
CA SER A 68 18.71 30.60 3.32
C SER A 68 18.43 32.07 3.60
N ASN A 69 18.13 32.39 4.85
CA ASN A 69 18.34 33.71 5.42
C ASN A 69 18.14 33.66 6.94
N ARG A 70 19.25 33.48 7.66
CA ARG A 70 19.48 34.19 8.91
C ARG A 70 20.97 34.51 9.00
N TYR A 71 21.24 35.81 8.91
CA TYR A 71 22.40 36.61 9.32
C TYR A 71 23.80 36.02 9.14
#